data_AF-A0A6M0H4N1-F1
#
_entry.id   AF-A0A6M0H4N1-F1
#
_cell.length_a   1.000
_cell.length_b   1.000
_cell.length_c   1.000
_cell.angle_alpha   90.00
_cell.angle_beta   90.00
_cell.angle_gamma   90.00
#
_symmetry.space_group_name_H-M   'P 1'
#
loop_
_entity.id
_entity.type
_entity.pdbx_description
1 polymer ?
#
loop_
_entity_poly.entity_id
_entity_poly.type
_entity_poly.pdbx_seq_one_letter_code
_entity_poly.pdbx_strand_id
1 'polypeptide(L)'
;MIKRSKFLSIILIGIMATVSVMPVNVKAFDLFGKSKSVQPVICERIPNIPNCDRYDTAVGISQKGWAKGSNTVILVTGNGFADALSATPLAGKYDAPILLTQSNEVPQCVLNEISRLDPNEIIIVGGTAVIDINVENCLNKFGRKIRRIQGLNRYETSVSIAKEIGVQNGITVSDGMGFADALSIAPIASNLQMPIILTPKDSVASEVKNFISENSISKSYVIGGTSAVSENVANEFKNVERISGANRFETNANIFKKFISDISFDTAYVATGMNYPDALAGSALAGKTNSPLILTNGSVIENDNFEYIRGQMSKEIYILGGPTVINDSVMDTLKKEMGYGEIKHVIDKDIEVKHKSQAKLPTTVTALLTDGREKEIFAEWDVRSIDTSKIGTKSYTGVAMGKEVTLTVKVVPVIEKLDDMSAVIEKGDNFTFPTTVKATMSDNTTKEFNIVWNSTALDSNKVGTYKFIGTIDGEDKKVNLTVTVKDIFRVLDIK
;
A
#
# COMPACT_ATOMS: atom_id res chain seq x y z
N MET A 1 4.48 -94.96 55.05
CA MET A 1 5.82 -95.08 54.42
C MET A 1 6.24 -93.68 54.00
N ILE A 2 6.98 -92.92 54.80
CA ILE A 2 8.45 -92.93 54.96
C ILE A 2 9.19 -92.67 53.63
N LYS A 3 9.99 -91.58 53.67
CA LYS A 3 11.09 -91.14 52.78
C LYS A 3 10.71 -90.50 51.45
N ARG A 4 11.42 -89.50 50.92
CA ARG A 4 12.38 -88.45 51.35
C ARG A 4 13.04 -88.02 50.02
N SER A 5 13.04 -86.74 49.67
CA SER A 5 14.07 -86.07 48.85
C SER A 5 13.62 -84.60 48.64
N LYS A 6 13.93 -83.65 49.54
CA LYS A 6 15.19 -82.90 49.67
C LYS A 6 15.67 -82.23 48.37
N PHE A 7 15.31 -80.95 48.20
CA PHE A 7 16.28 -79.87 48.18
C PHE A 7 15.67 -78.64 48.87
N LEU A 8 16.37 -78.13 49.87
CA LEU A 8 15.99 -77.05 50.78
C LEU A 8 17.22 -76.14 50.87
N SER A 9 17.05 -74.82 50.65
CA SER A 9 17.72 -73.73 51.38
C SER A 9 17.08 -72.39 50.96
N ILE A 10 16.15 -71.86 51.77
CA ILE A 10 16.32 -70.80 52.81
C ILE A 10 16.02 -69.40 52.20
N ILE A 11 14.77 -68.94 52.25
CA ILE A 11 14.11 -68.06 53.25
C ILE A 11 14.50 -66.58 53.13
N LEU A 12 13.55 -65.73 52.73
CA LEU A 12 13.13 -64.61 53.58
C LEU A 12 11.64 -64.28 53.37
N ILE A 13 11.00 -64.06 54.51
CA ILE A 13 9.58 -63.81 54.78
C ILE A 13 9.21 -62.37 54.42
N GLY A 14 7.99 -62.14 53.92
CA GLY A 14 7.49 -60.77 53.73
C GLY A 14 6.04 -60.65 53.24
N ILE A 15 5.10 -61.12 54.06
CA ILE A 15 3.73 -60.62 54.30
C ILE A 15 2.89 -60.14 53.08
N MET A 16 1.79 -60.85 52.86
CA MET A 16 0.64 -60.43 52.07
C MET A 16 0.05 -59.09 52.55
N ALA A 17 -0.10 -58.14 51.64
CA ALA A 17 -1.32 -57.34 51.51
C ALA A 17 -1.41 -56.88 50.05
N THR A 18 -2.53 -57.18 49.41
CA THR A 18 -2.83 -56.84 48.02
C THR A 18 -2.78 -55.32 47.82
N VAL A 19 -1.75 -54.82 47.15
CA VAL A 19 -1.72 -53.45 46.64
C VAL A 19 -2.55 -53.43 45.37
N SER A 20 -3.78 -52.91 45.49
CA SER A 20 -4.51 -52.39 44.32
C SER A 20 -3.62 -51.34 43.68
N VAL A 21 -3.23 -51.56 42.43
CA VAL A 21 -2.41 -50.64 41.64
C VAL A 21 -3.11 -49.28 41.65
N MET A 22 -2.47 -48.29 42.26
CA MET A 22 -2.93 -46.90 42.18
C MET A 22 -2.89 -46.47 40.71
N PRO A 23 -3.98 -45.89 40.16
CA PRO A 23 -3.87 -45.22 38.87
C PRO A 23 -2.88 -44.08 39.03
N VAL A 24 -1.85 -44.08 38.19
CA VAL A 24 -0.94 -42.95 38.03
C VAL A 24 -1.80 -41.73 37.69
N ASN A 25 -1.81 -40.74 38.59
CA ASN A 25 -2.34 -39.42 38.33
C ASN A 25 -1.50 -38.78 37.21
N VAL A 26 -1.83 -39.07 35.96
CA VAL A 26 -1.54 -38.16 34.86
C VAL A 26 -2.53 -37.03 35.06
N LYS A 27 -2.07 -35.93 35.68
CA LYS A 27 -2.74 -34.65 35.53
C LYS A 27 -2.84 -34.44 34.02
N ALA A 28 -4.06 -34.55 33.48
CA ALA A 28 -4.36 -33.99 32.17
C ALA A 28 -3.94 -32.52 32.28
N PHE A 29 -2.80 -32.20 31.66
CA PHE A 29 -2.48 -30.83 31.35
C PHE A 29 -3.64 -30.36 30.48
N ASP A 30 -4.41 -29.41 31.01
CA ASP A 30 -5.35 -28.61 30.25
C ASP A 30 -4.58 -27.98 29.08
N LEU A 31 -4.56 -28.70 27.95
CA LEU A 31 -3.96 -28.28 26.69
C LEU A 31 -4.96 -27.48 25.83
N PHE A 32 -6.11 -27.13 26.41
CA PHE A 32 -6.95 -26.06 25.91
C PHE A 32 -6.54 -24.77 26.62
N GLY A 33 -5.38 -24.24 26.23
CA GLY A 33 -5.14 -22.81 26.38
C GLY A 33 -6.36 -22.10 25.80
N LYS A 34 -7.10 -21.36 26.64
CA LYS A 34 -8.23 -20.53 26.23
C LYS A 34 -7.81 -19.82 24.94
N SER A 35 -8.46 -20.12 23.81
CA SER A 35 -8.25 -19.33 22.60
C SER A 35 -8.49 -17.88 23.02
N LYS A 36 -7.47 -17.03 22.93
CA LYS A 36 -7.71 -15.59 23.03
C LYS A 36 -8.81 -15.31 22.00
N SER A 37 -9.95 -14.81 22.46
CA SER A 37 -11.04 -14.45 21.57
C SER A 37 -10.47 -13.48 20.54
N VAL A 38 -10.57 -13.83 19.26
CA VAL A 38 -10.25 -12.94 18.14
C VAL A 38 -10.97 -11.63 18.40
N GLN A 39 -10.23 -10.53 18.59
CA GLN A 39 -10.89 -9.22 18.69
C GLN A 39 -11.46 -8.92 17.31
N PRO A 40 -12.78 -8.74 17.18
CA PRO A 40 -13.38 -8.44 15.89
C PRO A 40 -12.86 -7.10 15.40
N VAL A 41 -12.66 -6.99 14.09
CA VAL A 41 -12.36 -5.72 13.40
C VAL A 41 -13.44 -4.72 13.79
N ILE A 42 -13.03 -3.59 14.36
CA ILE A 42 -13.96 -2.49 14.60
C ILE A 42 -14.20 -1.84 13.26
N CYS A 43 -15.42 -1.93 12.74
CA CYS A 43 -15.82 -1.15 11.59
C CYS A 43 -17.16 -0.49 11.90
N GLU A 44 -17.07 0.79 12.28
CA GLU A 44 -18.17 1.57 12.78
C GLU A 44 -18.29 2.91 12.05
N ARG A 45 -19.50 3.43 12.02
CA ARG A 45 -19.77 4.78 11.54
C ARG A 45 -19.54 5.74 12.70
N ILE A 46 -18.77 6.81 12.46
CA ILE A 46 -18.66 7.87 13.47
C ILE A 46 -20.06 8.45 13.71
N PRO A 47 -20.48 8.64 14.98
CA PRO A 47 -21.86 8.98 15.29
C PRO A 47 -22.35 10.20 14.52
N ASN A 48 -23.53 10.04 13.92
CA ASN A 48 -24.32 11.16 13.43
C ASN A 48 -25.15 11.68 14.62
N ILE A 49 -24.91 12.92 15.02
CA ILE A 49 -25.67 13.62 16.05
C ILE A 49 -27.03 14.05 15.47
N PRO A 50 -28.16 13.50 15.96
CA PRO A 50 -29.46 13.78 15.39
C PRO A 50 -29.76 15.29 15.32
N ASN A 51 -30.35 15.72 14.19
CA ASN A 51 -30.79 17.09 13.91
C ASN A 51 -29.69 18.13 13.59
N CYS A 52 -28.48 17.70 13.24
CA CYS A 52 -27.43 18.61 12.78
C CYS A 52 -27.01 18.53 11.32
N ASP A 53 -27.63 17.66 10.52
CA ASP A 53 -27.38 17.52 9.08
C ASP A 53 -25.86 17.43 8.81
N ARG A 54 -25.34 17.89 7.66
CA ARG A 54 -23.90 17.87 7.30
C ARG A 54 -22.88 18.33 8.36
N TYR A 55 -23.31 18.98 9.45
CA TYR A 55 -22.44 19.42 10.55
C TYR A 55 -22.20 18.32 11.59
N ASP A 56 -23.06 17.29 11.63
CA ASP A 56 -23.05 16.23 12.63
C ASP A 56 -21.77 15.37 12.59
N THR A 57 -21.34 14.96 11.40
CA THR A 57 -20.12 14.15 11.22
C THR A 57 -18.90 14.89 11.77
N ALA A 58 -18.79 16.19 11.51
CA ALA A 58 -17.66 17.00 12.01
C ALA A 58 -17.62 17.03 13.54
N VAL A 59 -18.78 17.12 14.19
CA VAL A 59 -18.87 17.03 15.66
C VAL A 59 -18.51 15.63 16.15
N GLY A 60 -19.03 14.57 15.53
CA GLY A 60 -18.70 13.19 15.89
C GLY A 60 -17.20 12.88 15.74
N ILE A 61 -16.57 13.38 14.67
CA ILE A 61 -15.12 13.32 14.45
C ILE A 61 -14.38 14.04 15.58
N SER A 62 -14.85 15.23 15.96
CA SER A 62 -14.27 16.00 17.05
C SER A 62 -14.32 15.25 18.39
N GLN A 63 -15.46 14.64 18.71
CA GLN A 63 -15.63 13.85 19.93
C GLN A 63 -14.73 12.62 19.97
N LYS A 64 -14.52 11.96 18.82
CA LYS A 64 -13.62 10.81 18.71
C LYS A 64 -12.15 11.21 18.87
N GLY A 65 -11.71 12.26 18.15
CA GLY A 65 -10.30 12.68 18.10
C GLY A 65 -9.83 13.52 19.29
N TRP A 66 -10.75 14.29 19.88
CA TRP A 66 -10.50 15.29 20.92
C TRP A 66 -11.45 15.10 22.09
N ALA A 67 -11.58 13.85 22.55
CA ALA A 67 -12.45 13.47 23.67
C ALA A 67 -12.16 14.27 24.96
N LYS A 68 -10.90 14.68 25.17
CA LYS A 68 -10.43 15.44 26.34
C LYS A 68 -10.46 16.96 26.17
N GLY A 69 -11.00 17.46 25.06
CA GLY A 69 -10.96 18.87 24.69
C GLY A 69 -9.85 19.19 23.69
N SER A 70 -9.80 20.45 23.25
CA SER A 70 -8.79 20.95 22.32
C SER A 70 -8.44 22.40 22.63
N ASN A 71 -7.16 22.75 22.64
CA ASN A 71 -6.73 24.14 22.87
C ASN A 71 -7.17 25.09 21.75
N THR A 72 -7.32 24.57 20.53
CA THR A 72 -7.69 25.34 19.34
C THR A 72 -8.81 24.63 18.59
N VAL A 73 -9.73 25.38 17.98
CA VAL A 73 -10.72 24.88 17.02
C VAL A 73 -10.52 25.59 15.69
N ILE A 74 -10.49 24.82 14.60
CA ILE A 74 -10.55 25.39 13.25
C ILE A 74 -12.01 25.37 12.79
N LEU A 75 -12.55 26.53 12.44
CA LEU A 75 -13.93 26.67 11.97
C LEU A 75 -13.94 27.08 10.50
N VAL A 76 -14.61 26.30 9.66
CA VAL A 76 -14.70 26.52 8.21
C VAL A 76 -16.15 26.45 7.74
N THR A 77 -16.44 26.92 6.53
CA THR A 77 -17.81 26.89 5.98
C THR A 77 -18.24 25.47 5.59
N GLY A 78 -19.49 25.10 5.91
CA GLY A 78 -20.17 23.89 5.43
C GLY A 78 -20.97 24.09 4.14
N ASN A 79 -20.96 25.30 3.56
CA ASN A 79 -21.70 25.67 2.35
C ASN A 79 -20.83 25.69 1.07
N GLY A 80 -19.51 25.79 1.22
CA GLY A 80 -18.54 25.61 0.13
C GLY A 80 -17.21 25.03 0.64
N PHE A 81 -16.33 24.64 -0.27
CA PHE A 81 -15.03 24.03 0.09
C PHE A 81 -13.83 24.95 -0.12
N ALA A 82 -13.99 25.98 -0.95
CA ALA A 82 -12.89 26.75 -1.55
C ALA A 82 -11.79 27.17 -0.57
N ASP A 83 -12.16 27.89 0.49
CA ASP A 83 -11.24 28.37 1.51
C ASP A 83 -10.83 27.28 2.52
N ALA A 84 -11.58 26.20 2.59
CA ALA A 84 -11.46 25.18 3.61
C ALA A 84 -10.52 24.02 3.21
N LEU A 85 -10.27 23.79 1.92
CA LEU A 85 -9.45 22.67 1.44
C LEU A 85 -8.02 22.67 2.00
N SER A 86 -7.47 23.85 2.30
CA SER A 86 -6.12 24.00 2.84
C SER A 86 -6.08 23.99 4.38
N ALA A 87 -7.20 23.80 5.06
CA ALA A 87 -7.29 23.93 6.52
C ALA A 87 -6.73 22.71 7.28
N THR A 88 -6.65 21.53 6.67
CA THR A 88 -6.22 20.31 7.38
C THR A 88 -4.77 20.35 7.86
N PRO A 89 -3.79 20.86 7.10
CA PRO A 89 -2.44 21.03 7.63
C PRO A 89 -2.36 22.04 8.77
N LEU A 90 -3.18 23.09 8.74
CA LEU A 90 -3.34 24.03 9.85
C LEU A 90 -3.90 23.34 11.10
N ALA A 91 -4.93 22.50 10.92
CA ALA A 91 -5.51 21.69 11.98
C ALA A 91 -4.46 20.76 12.61
N GLY A 92 -3.60 20.13 11.79
CA GLY A 92 -2.48 19.32 12.29
C GLY A 92 -1.48 20.14 13.10
N LYS A 93 -1.14 21.36 12.65
CA LYS A 93 -0.21 22.25 13.36
C LYS A 93 -0.67 22.56 14.78
N TYR A 94 -1.96 22.79 14.95
CA TYR A 94 -2.55 23.17 16.24
C TYR A 94 -3.13 21.98 17.02
N ASP A 95 -2.97 20.75 16.51
CA ASP A 95 -3.67 19.56 17.00
C ASP A 95 -5.16 19.82 17.28
N ALA A 96 -5.88 20.33 16.27
CA ALA A 96 -7.21 20.90 16.41
C ALA A 96 -8.25 20.18 15.55
N PRO A 97 -9.51 20.03 16.01
CA PRO A 97 -10.60 19.58 15.15
C PRO A 97 -10.98 20.65 14.13
N ILE A 98 -11.47 20.20 12.98
CA ILE A 98 -12.17 21.04 12.01
C ILE A 98 -13.67 20.89 12.26
N LEU A 99 -14.32 21.99 12.64
CA LEU A 99 -15.77 22.11 12.71
C LEU A 99 -16.29 22.94 11.55
N LEU A 100 -17.57 22.74 11.24
CA LEU A 100 -18.25 23.39 10.12
C LEU A 100 -19.27 24.41 10.63
N THR A 101 -19.46 25.52 9.92
CA THR A 101 -20.49 26.53 10.20
C THR A 101 -21.32 26.84 8.96
N GLN A 102 -22.55 27.33 9.14
CA GLN A 102 -23.24 27.99 8.03
C GLN A 102 -22.60 29.36 7.75
N SER A 103 -22.91 29.95 6.60
CA SER A 103 -22.37 31.26 6.23
C SER A 103 -22.69 32.37 7.22
N ASN A 104 -23.89 32.42 7.79
CA ASN A 104 -24.34 33.51 8.67
C ASN A 104 -24.62 33.10 10.13
N GLU A 105 -24.60 31.80 10.44
CA GLU A 105 -24.86 31.29 11.79
C GLU A 105 -24.02 30.05 12.11
N VAL A 106 -23.72 29.86 13.39
CA VAL A 106 -23.08 28.64 13.89
C VAL A 106 -24.19 27.69 14.37
N PRO A 107 -24.33 26.48 13.79
CA PRO A 107 -25.33 25.52 14.23
C PRO A 107 -25.21 25.19 15.72
N GLN A 108 -26.34 24.94 16.38
CA GLN A 108 -26.35 24.75 17.83
C GLN A 108 -25.49 23.55 18.29
N CYS A 109 -25.43 22.44 17.54
CA CYS A 109 -24.53 21.33 17.91
C CYS A 109 -23.06 21.72 17.83
N VAL A 110 -22.69 22.60 16.89
CA VAL A 110 -21.32 23.08 16.73
C VAL A 110 -20.97 24.01 17.91
N LEU A 111 -21.91 24.87 18.32
CA LEU A 111 -21.77 25.68 19.54
C LEU A 111 -21.58 24.78 20.79
N ASN A 112 -22.40 23.74 20.94
CA ASN A 112 -22.28 22.79 22.04
C ASN A 112 -20.93 22.06 22.01
N GLU A 113 -20.46 21.69 20.82
CA GLU A 113 -19.16 21.04 20.67
C GLU A 113 -18.00 21.98 20.98
N ILE A 114 -18.06 23.24 20.55
CA ILE A 114 -17.08 24.26 20.94
C ILE A 114 -17.08 24.43 22.46
N SER A 115 -18.25 24.44 23.13
CA SER A 115 -18.32 24.45 24.60
C SER A 115 -17.67 23.21 25.22
N ARG A 116 -17.89 22.01 24.66
CA ARG A 116 -17.30 20.76 25.15
C ARG A 116 -15.78 20.75 24.99
N LEU A 117 -15.29 21.27 23.88
CA LEU A 117 -13.86 21.32 23.56
C LEU A 117 -13.09 22.32 24.43
N ASP A 118 -13.78 23.35 24.92
CA ASP A 118 -13.25 24.40 25.79
C ASP A 118 -11.99 25.10 25.23
N PRO A 119 -11.97 25.55 23.96
CA PRO A 119 -10.74 26.03 23.33
C PRO A 119 -10.31 27.41 23.81
N ASN A 120 -9.00 27.67 23.85
CA ASN A 120 -8.45 29.01 24.09
C ASN A 120 -8.53 29.90 22.85
N GLU A 121 -8.44 29.30 21.66
CA GLU A 121 -8.52 29.99 20.38
C GLU A 121 -9.48 29.30 19.40
N ILE A 122 -10.28 30.09 18.69
CA ILE A 122 -11.05 29.64 17.53
C ILE A 122 -10.50 30.35 16.30
N ILE A 123 -10.00 29.57 15.35
CA ILE A 123 -9.46 30.06 14.08
C ILE A 123 -10.52 29.87 13.00
N ILE A 124 -11.09 30.97 12.51
CA ILE A 124 -12.00 30.98 11.38
C ILE A 124 -11.16 30.99 10.10
N VAL A 125 -11.38 30.01 9.22
CA VAL A 125 -10.73 29.98 7.90
C VAL A 125 -11.76 30.31 6.83
N GLY A 126 -11.55 31.45 6.17
CA GLY A 126 -12.39 31.93 5.09
C GLY A 126 -12.81 33.39 5.25
N GLY A 127 -13.03 34.02 4.10
CA GLY A 127 -13.45 35.41 4.00
C GLY A 127 -14.82 35.69 4.64
N THR A 128 -15.10 36.95 4.96
CA THR A 128 -16.43 37.37 5.43
C THR A 128 -17.55 37.15 4.41
N ALA A 129 -17.20 37.03 3.12
CA ALA A 129 -18.13 36.68 2.05
C ALA A 129 -18.64 35.22 2.13
N VAL A 130 -17.91 34.32 2.79
CA VAL A 130 -18.28 32.90 2.95
C VAL A 130 -18.66 32.54 4.39
N ILE A 131 -18.05 33.22 5.37
CA ILE A 131 -18.35 33.13 6.81
C ILE A 131 -18.51 34.55 7.34
N ASP A 132 -19.75 35.02 7.39
CA ASP A 132 -20.18 36.35 7.80
C ASP A 132 -19.55 36.77 9.15
N ILE A 133 -19.40 38.08 9.36
CA ILE A 133 -19.02 38.65 10.64
C ILE A 133 -20.01 38.25 11.76
N ASN A 134 -21.26 37.93 11.44
CA ASN A 134 -22.24 37.43 12.40
C ASN A 134 -21.80 36.12 13.09
N VAL A 135 -21.09 35.23 12.38
CA VAL A 135 -20.51 34.01 12.96
C VAL A 135 -19.44 34.39 13.98
N GLU A 136 -18.54 35.31 13.63
CA GLU A 136 -17.48 35.80 14.51
C GLU A 136 -18.05 36.49 15.76
N ASN A 137 -19.07 37.33 15.59
CA ASN A 137 -19.80 37.97 16.70
C ASN A 137 -20.49 36.96 17.61
N CYS A 138 -21.01 35.86 17.06
CA CYS A 138 -21.57 34.77 17.84
C CYS A 138 -20.49 34.11 18.70
N LEU A 139 -19.33 33.79 18.11
CA LEU A 139 -18.23 33.11 18.79
C LEU A 139 -17.54 33.99 19.85
N ASN A 140 -17.50 35.30 19.67
CA ASN A 140 -16.98 36.24 20.67
C ASN A 140 -17.70 36.12 22.03
N LYS A 141 -18.95 35.64 22.05
CA LYS A 141 -19.71 35.41 23.30
C LYS A 141 -19.14 34.28 24.17
N PHE A 142 -18.27 33.42 23.62
CA PHE A 142 -17.59 32.36 24.38
C PHE A 142 -16.40 32.88 25.20
N GLY A 143 -16.03 34.16 25.03
CA GLY A 143 -14.90 34.78 25.74
C GLY A 143 -13.54 34.19 25.34
N ARG A 144 -13.41 33.68 24.11
CA ARG A 144 -12.18 33.07 23.58
C ARG A 144 -11.49 33.98 22.58
N LYS A 145 -10.21 33.73 22.34
CA LYS A 145 -9.48 34.42 21.27
C LYS A 145 -10.06 33.97 19.93
N ILE A 146 -10.54 34.92 19.13
CA ILE A 146 -10.99 34.64 17.76
C ILE A 146 -9.96 35.21 16.79
N ARG A 147 -9.54 34.40 15.81
CA ARG A 147 -8.65 34.83 14.73
C ARG A 147 -9.20 34.37 13.40
N ARG A 148 -9.14 35.21 12.38
CA ARG A 148 -9.54 34.87 11.03
C ARG A 148 -8.33 34.78 10.10
N ILE A 149 -8.23 33.68 9.37
CA ILE A 149 -7.28 33.50 8.27
C ILE A 149 -8.09 33.53 6.97
N GLN A 150 -7.78 34.48 6.10
CA GLN A 150 -8.53 34.72 4.87
C GLN A 150 -7.62 35.37 3.82
N GLY A 151 -7.98 35.21 2.55
CA GLY A 151 -7.53 36.04 1.44
C GLY A 151 -8.72 36.57 0.64
N LEU A 152 -8.46 37.31 -0.44
CA LEU A 152 -9.53 37.80 -1.33
C LEU A 152 -10.21 36.65 -2.10
N ASN A 153 -9.52 35.53 -2.23
CA ASN A 153 -9.98 34.32 -2.90
C ASN A 153 -9.31 33.08 -2.29
N ARG A 154 -9.72 31.89 -2.74
CA ARG A 154 -9.21 30.60 -2.25
C ARG A 154 -7.69 30.42 -2.36
N TYR A 155 -7.08 31.00 -3.38
CA TYR A 155 -5.64 30.89 -3.61
C TYR A 155 -4.88 31.72 -2.57
N GLU A 156 -5.34 32.94 -2.31
CA GLU A 156 -4.78 33.80 -1.25
C GLU A 156 -5.04 33.26 0.16
N THR A 157 -6.22 32.68 0.40
CA THR A 157 -6.51 31.98 1.67
C THR A 157 -5.53 30.82 1.86
N SER A 158 -5.27 30.02 0.81
CA SER A 158 -4.30 28.92 0.88
C SER A 158 -2.87 29.40 1.18
N VAL A 159 -2.44 30.54 0.61
CA VAL A 159 -1.15 31.17 0.92
C VAL A 159 -1.10 31.69 2.36
N SER A 160 -2.20 32.27 2.85
CA SER A 160 -2.27 32.77 4.23
C SER A 160 -2.16 31.63 5.24
N ILE A 161 -2.79 30.49 4.96
CA ILE A 161 -2.62 29.26 5.75
C ILE A 161 -1.19 28.73 5.63
N ALA A 162 -0.60 28.76 4.43
CA ALA A 162 0.77 28.30 4.22
C ALA A 162 1.81 29.12 4.99
N LYS A 163 1.61 30.44 5.12
CA LYS A 163 2.44 31.31 5.96
C LYS A 163 2.38 30.95 7.44
N GLU A 164 1.21 30.51 7.90
CA GLU A 164 1.06 30.00 9.26
C GLU A 164 1.80 28.69 9.45
N ILE A 165 1.74 27.76 8.50
CA ILE A 165 2.36 26.43 8.64
C ILE A 165 3.88 26.49 8.46
N GLY A 166 4.35 27.19 7.42
CA GLY A 166 5.73 27.15 6.95
C GLY A 166 5.92 26.18 5.77
N VAL A 167 7.12 26.17 5.18
CA VAL A 167 7.45 25.37 3.97
C VAL A 167 8.64 24.42 4.17
N GLN A 168 9.08 24.23 5.41
CA GLN A 168 10.33 23.54 5.72
C GLN A 168 10.32 22.09 5.23
N ASN A 169 9.15 21.45 5.25
CA ASN A 169 8.94 20.07 4.82
C ASN A 169 8.47 19.95 3.36
N GLY A 170 8.53 21.05 2.60
CA GLY A 170 7.96 21.14 1.25
C GLY A 170 6.50 21.58 1.28
N ILE A 171 5.89 21.59 0.09
CA ILE A 171 4.49 21.99 -0.11
C ILE A 171 3.75 20.97 -0.97
N THR A 172 2.43 20.99 -0.90
CA THR A 172 1.56 20.27 -1.85
C THR A 172 0.77 21.28 -2.66
N VAL A 173 0.53 21.00 -3.94
CA VAL A 173 -0.18 21.88 -4.88
C VAL A 173 -1.36 21.12 -5.46
N SER A 174 -2.56 21.71 -5.42
CA SER A 174 -3.77 21.10 -5.99
C SER A 174 -4.62 22.13 -6.72
N ASP A 175 -5.50 21.65 -7.61
CA ASP A 175 -6.51 22.50 -8.22
C ASP A 175 -7.43 23.09 -7.14
N GLY A 176 -7.68 24.39 -7.23
CA GLY A 176 -8.61 25.07 -6.34
C GLY A 176 -10.07 24.94 -6.74
N MET A 177 -10.37 24.47 -7.96
CA MET A 177 -11.74 24.34 -8.46
C MET A 177 -12.39 22.99 -8.14
N GLY A 178 -11.61 21.92 -8.04
CA GLY A 178 -11.97 20.63 -7.47
C GLY A 178 -11.57 20.50 -6.00
N PHE A 179 -12.03 19.44 -5.35
CA PHE A 179 -11.73 19.16 -3.93
C PHE A 179 -11.04 17.83 -3.70
N ALA A 180 -11.28 16.82 -4.54
CA ALA A 180 -10.91 15.44 -4.23
C ALA A 180 -9.39 15.23 -4.14
N ASP A 181 -8.61 15.88 -5.01
CA ASP A 181 -7.13 15.80 -4.98
C ASP A 181 -6.57 16.42 -3.69
N ALA A 182 -7.05 17.61 -3.30
CA ALA A 182 -6.66 18.29 -2.07
C ALA A 182 -7.05 17.50 -0.82
N LEU A 183 -8.28 16.96 -0.78
CA LEU A 183 -8.73 16.13 0.35
C LEU A 183 -7.97 14.81 0.46
N SER A 184 -7.53 14.24 -0.67
CA SER A 184 -6.78 12.99 -0.68
C SER A 184 -5.39 13.15 -0.06
N ILE A 185 -4.72 14.29 -0.28
CA ILE A 185 -3.40 14.55 0.32
C ILE A 185 -3.50 15.13 1.73
N ALA A 186 -4.66 15.66 2.13
CA ALA A 186 -4.84 16.43 3.35
C ALA A 186 -4.34 15.75 4.65
N PRO A 187 -4.61 14.46 4.92
CA PRO A 187 -4.06 13.80 6.11
C PRO A 187 -2.53 13.75 6.12
N ILE A 188 -1.92 13.44 4.97
CA ILE A 188 -0.46 13.36 4.82
C ILE A 188 0.17 14.74 4.95
N ALA A 189 -0.40 15.73 4.29
CA ALA A 189 0.01 17.13 4.38
C ALA A 189 -0.07 17.63 5.84
N SER A 190 -1.06 17.15 6.61
CA SER A 190 -1.22 17.44 8.03
C SER A 190 -0.15 16.80 8.90
N ASN A 191 0.08 15.48 8.76
CA ASN A 191 1.13 14.76 9.47
C ASN A 191 2.52 15.36 9.19
N LEU A 192 2.84 15.57 7.92
CA LEU A 192 4.15 16.06 7.48
C LEU A 192 4.30 17.59 7.56
N GLN A 193 3.27 18.32 8.04
CA GLN A 193 3.26 19.78 8.12
C GLN A 193 3.64 20.45 6.78
N MET A 194 3.09 19.94 5.68
CA MET A 194 3.20 20.54 4.35
C MET A 194 1.92 21.34 4.06
N PRO A 195 2.00 22.64 3.71
CA PRO A 195 0.81 23.40 3.36
C PRO A 195 0.27 22.97 1.99
N ILE A 196 -1.07 23.00 1.86
CA ILE A 196 -1.77 22.82 0.59
C ILE A 196 -1.96 24.18 -0.07
N ILE A 197 -1.22 24.41 -1.15
CA ILE A 197 -1.36 25.56 -2.03
C ILE A 197 -2.38 25.23 -3.11
N LEU A 198 -3.37 26.10 -3.28
CA LEU A 198 -4.36 25.96 -4.35
C LEU A 198 -3.93 26.79 -5.56
N THR A 199 -4.23 26.28 -6.76
CA THR A 199 -3.97 26.99 -8.02
C THR A 199 -5.12 26.78 -9.01
N PRO A 200 -5.42 27.73 -9.90
CA PRO A 200 -6.15 27.44 -11.13
C PRO A 200 -5.40 26.41 -11.99
N LYS A 201 -6.13 25.73 -12.87
CA LYS A 201 -5.58 24.73 -13.79
C LYS A 201 -4.44 25.23 -14.67
N ASP A 202 -4.65 26.37 -15.32
CA ASP A 202 -3.79 26.86 -16.43
C ASP A 202 -3.07 28.17 -16.09
N SER A 203 -3.16 28.63 -14.84
CA SER A 203 -2.45 29.82 -14.36
C SER A 203 -2.12 29.72 -12.88
N VAL A 204 -1.08 30.43 -12.45
CA VAL A 204 -0.72 30.60 -11.04
C VAL A 204 -1.02 32.04 -10.65
N ALA A 205 -1.83 32.21 -9.59
CA ALA A 205 -2.16 33.54 -9.06
C ALA A 205 -0.91 34.30 -8.58
N SER A 206 -0.91 35.62 -8.68
CA SER A 206 0.22 36.48 -8.32
C SER A 206 0.72 36.24 -6.90
N GLU A 207 -0.19 36.01 -5.96
CA GLU A 207 0.11 35.84 -4.55
C GLU A 207 0.79 34.49 -4.29
N VAL A 208 0.42 33.46 -5.07
CA VAL A 208 1.10 32.16 -5.05
C VAL A 208 2.50 32.28 -5.65
N LYS A 209 2.66 33.01 -6.77
CA LYS A 209 3.99 33.28 -7.36
C LYS A 209 4.92 34.00 -6.38
N ASN A 210 4.41 35.04 -5.74
CA ASN A 210 5.15 35.80 -4.74
C ASN A 210 5.55 34.90 -3.57
N PHE A 211 4.61 34.12 -3.03
CA PHE A 211 4.89 33.16 -1.95
C PHE A 211 5.99 32.15 -2.33
N ILE A 212 5.96 31.57 -3.53
CA ILE A 212 6.99 30.64 -4.01
C ILE A 212 8.36 31.33 -4.13
N SER A 213 8.39 32.59 -4.57
CA SER A 213 9.63 33.35 -4.76
C SER A 213 10.28 33.76 -3.43
N GLU A 214 9.47 34.10 -2.43
CA GLU A 214 9.90 34.53 -1.09
C GLU A 214 10.39 33.36 -0.21
N ASN A 215 10.06 32.12 -0.60
CA ASN A 215 10.30 30.94 0.22
C ASN A 215 11.27 29.95 -0.45
N SER A 216 12.11 29.33 0.38
CA SER A 216 13.03 28.27 -0.04
C SER A 216 12.32 26.91 0.03
N ILE A 217 11.54 26.60 -1.01
CA ILE A 217 10.80 25.34 -1.13
C ILE A 217 11.72 24.23 -1.64
N SER A 218 11.95 23.22 -0.80
CA SER A 218 12.82 22.07 -1.11
C SER A 218 12.15 21.03 -2.01
N LYS A 219 10.82 20.90 -1.93
CA LYS A 219 10.02 19.91 -2.67
C LYS A 219 8.59 20.43 -2.88
N SER A 220 8.04 20.20 -4.06
CA SER A 220 6.63 20.48 -4.36
C SER A 220 5.96 19.21 -4.87
N TYR A 221 4.91 18.74 -4.20
CA TYR A 221 4.07 17.65 -4.69
C TYR A 221 2.85 18.21 -5.40
N VAL A 222 2.77 18.03 -6.73
CA VAL A 222 1.57 18.41 -7.48
C VAL A 222 0.60 17.23 -7.45
N ILE A 223 -0.58 17.44 -6.88
CA ILE A 223 -1.59 16.41 -6.69
C ILE A 223 -2.70 16.61 -7.71
N GLY A 224 -2.97 15.57 -8.49
CA GLY A 224 -3.91 15.59 -9.60
C GLY A 224 -3.23 15.54 -10.96
N GLY A 225 -3.99 15.04 -11.95
CA GLY A 225 -3.53 14.97 -13.34
C GLY A 225 -3.41 16.34 -14.00
N THR A 226 -2.91 16.35 -15.24
CA THR A 226 -2.75 17.58 -16.04
C THR A 226 -4.07 18.27 -16.39
N SER A 227 -5.19 17.55 -16.27
CA SER A 227 -6.54 18.10 -16.39
C SER A 227 -6.93 19.00 -15.21
N ALA A 228 -6.34 18.78 -14.03
CA ALA A 228 -6.56 19.55 -12.80
C ALA A 228 -5.50 20.63 -12.62
N VAL A 229 -4.21 20.28 -12.75
CA VAL A 229 -3.08 21.21 -12.70
C VAL A 229 -2.20 20.98 -13.92
N SER A 230 -2.22 21.88 -14.89
CA SER A 230 -1.47 21.76 -16.14
C SER A 230 0.04 21.63 -15.90
N GLU A 231 0.79 21.13 -16.90
CA GLU A 231 2.26 21.09 -16.78
C GLU A 231 2.88 22.49 -16.77
N ASN A 232 2.26 23.47 -17.43
CA ASN A 232 2.72 24.86 -17.37
C ASN A 232 2.66 25.40 -15.94
N VAL A 233 1.56 25.14 -15.23
CA VAL A 233 1.41 25.52 -13.82
C VAL A 233 2.38 24.73 -12.95
N ALA A 234 2.52 23.43 -13.14
CA ALA A 234 3.43 22.61 -12.36
C ALA A 234 4.89 23.11 -12.47
N ASN A 235 5.34 23.46 -13.68
CA ASN A 235 6.70 23.95 -13.93
C ASN A 235 7.05 25.30 -13.29
N GLU A 236 6.07 26.04 -12.76
CA GLU A 236 6.31 27.27 -11.97
C GLU A 236 6.76 26.96 -10.53
N PHE A 237 6.58 25.72 -10.06
CA PHE A 237 7.01 25.27 -8.73
C PHE A 237 8.40 24.61 -8.77
N LYS A 238 9.08 24.57 -7.61
CA LYS A 238 10.44 24.02 -7.47
C LYS A 238 10.40 22.53 -7.12
N ASN A 239 11.32 21.75 -7.70
CA ASN A 239 11.55 20.31 -7.40
C ASN A 239 10.25 19.48 -7.43
N VAL A 240 9.52 19.62 -8.52
CA VAL A 240 8.17 19.08 -8.67
C VAL A 240 8.16 17.57 -8.78
N GLU A 241 7.23 16.93 -8.10
CA GLU A 241 6.82 15.56 -8.35
C GLU A 241 5.29 15.49 -8.40
N ARG A 242 4.77 14.95 -9.51
CA ARG A 242 3.32 14.82 -9.71
C ARG A 242 2.84 13.46 -9.19
N ILE A 243 1.73 13.47 -8.47
CA ILE A 243 1.00 12.28 -8.03
C ILE A 243 -0.43 12.40 -8.55
N SER A 244 -0.87 11.45 -9.37
CA SER A 244 -2.17 11.51 -10.05
C SER A 244 -2.68 10.12 -10.37
N GLY A 245 -3.98 9.99 -10.61
CA GLY A 245 -4.62 8.84 -11.26
C GLY A 245 -5.59 9.27 -12.35
N ALA A 246 -6.18 8.30 -13.06
CA ALA A 246 -7.20 8.54 -14.08
C ALA A 246 -8.51 9.09 -13.48
N ASN A 247 -8.74 8.85 -12.19
CA ASN A 247 -9.89 9.34 -11.45
C ASN A 247 -9.50 9.71 -9.99
N ARG A 248 -10.44 10.29 -9.24
CA ARG A 248 -10.19 10.76 -7.87
C ARG A 248 -9.82 9.65 -6.88
N PHE A 249 -10.31 8.44 -7.11
CA PHE A 249 -10.05 7.27 -6.29
C PHE A 249 -8.65 6.72 -6.58
N GLU A 250 -8.27 6.65 -7.85
CA GLU A 250 -6.89 6.27 -8.22
C GLU A 250 -5.86 7.32 -7.75
N THR A 251 -6.15 8.62 -7.81
CA THR A 251 -5.27 9.64 -7.20
C THR A 251 -5.12 9.39 -5.69
N ASN A 252 -6.21 9.10 -4.98
CA ASN A 252 -6.20 8.77 -3.55
C ASN A 252 -5.29 7.56 -3.25
N ALA A 253 -5.44 6.48 -4.02
CA ALA A 253 -4.60 5.28 -3.92
C ALA A 253 -3.11 5.57 -4.21
N ASN A 254 -2.81 6.34 -5.25
CA ASN A 254 -1.43 6.68 -5.63
C ASN A 254 -0.73 7.58 -4.60
N ILE A 255 -1.47 8.40 -3.86
CA ILE A 255 -0.93 9.14 -2.71
C ILE A 255 -0.52 8.18 -1.61
N PHE A 256 -1.38 7.22 -1.25
CA PHE A 256 -1.00 6.23 -0.24
C PHE A 256 0.22 5.41 -0.65
N LYS A 257 0.34 5.09 -1.95
CA LYS A 257 1.52 4.44 -2.53
C LYS A 257 2.78 5.26 -2.35
N LYS A 258 2.70 6.57 -2.57
CA LYS A 258 3.86 7.46 -2.43
C LYS A 258 4.32 7.58 -0.98
N PHE A 259 3.38 7.67 -0.05
CA PHE A 259 3.63 7.99 1.36
C PHE A 259 3.41 6.79 2.28
N ILE A 260 3.60 5.56 1.78
CA ILE A 260 3.29 4.34 2.53
C ILE A 260 4.01 4.26 3.88
N SER A 261 5.26 4.73 3.94
CA SER A 261 6.07 4.77 5.16
C SER A 261 5.62 5.80 6.18
N ASP A 262 4.81 6.78 5.76
CA ASP A 262 4.29 7.87 6.60
C ASP A 262 2.85 7.58 7.08
N ILE A 263 2.28 6.43 6.68
CA ILE A 263 0.90 6.03 6.97
C ILE A 263 0.90 4.82 7.91
N SER A 264 0.18 4.95 9.02
CA SER A 264 -0.25 3.84 9.86
C SER A 264 -1.57 3.30 9.35
N PHE A 265 -1.61 2.03 8.95
CA PHE A 265 -2.84 1.36 8.55
C PHE A 265 -3.59 0.72 9.72
N ASP A 266 -3.15 0.88 10.96
CA ASP A 266 -3.83 0.35 12.15
C ASP A 266 -5.29 0.83 12.24
N THR A 267 -5.52 2.08 11.87
CA THR A 267 -6.84 2.69 11.72
C THR A 267 -6.99 3.19 10.29
N ALA A 268 -8.17 3.04 9.69
CA ALA A 268 -8.50 3.64 8.40
C ALA A 268 -9.77 4.48 8.51
N TYR A 269 -9.76 5.67 7.91
CA TYR A 269 -10.94 6.51 7.80
C TYR A 269 -11.48 6.43 6.37
N VAL A 270 -12.79 6.36 6.21
CA VAL A 270 -13.43 6.23 4.90
C VAL A 270 -14.50 7.30 4.76
N ALA A 271 -14.40 8.11 3.70
CA ALA A 271 -15.35 9.17 3.40
C ALA A 271 -15.80 9.09 1.93
N THR A 272 -16.91 9.74 1.60
CA THR A 272 -17.28 9.85 0.18
C THR A 272 -16.30 10.76 -0.55
N GLY A 273 -15.87 10.36 -1.74
CA GLY A 273 -15.19 11.22 -2.69
C GLY A 273 -16.15 12.08 -3.52
N MET A 274 -17.46 11.92 -3.38
CA MET A 274 -18.48 12.63 -4.18
C MET A 274 -18.90 13.96 -3.58
N ASN A 275 -18.59 14.19 -2.31
CA ASN A 275 -18.81 15.45 -1.59
C ASN A 275 -17.60 15.70 -0.65
N TYR A 276 -17.51 16.87 -0.02
CA TYR A 276 -16.31 17.29 0.71
C TYR A 276 -16.41 17.37 2.26
N PRO A 277 -17.55 17.66 2.92
CA PRO A 277 -17.53 18.10 4.32
C PRO A 277 -17.05 17.00 5.29
N ASP A 278 -17.49 15.76 5.09
CA ASP A 278 -17.10 14.61 5.93
C ASP A 278 -15.61 14.30 5.77
N ALA A 279 -15.10 14.26 4.53
CA ALA A 279 -13.70 14.04 4.23
C ALA A 279 -12.82 15.18 4.75
N LEU A 280 -13.27 16.42 4.66
CA LEU A 280 -12.55 17.58 5.18
C LEU A 280 -12.37 17.50 6.70
N ALA A 281 -13.46 17.35 7.45
CA ALA A 281 -13.36 17.19 8.90
C ALA A 281 -12.57 15.92 9.28
N GLY A 282 -12.81 14.83 8.53
CA GLY A 282 -12.16 13.54 8.71
C GLY A 282 -10.66 13.58 8.54
N SER A 283 -10.19 14.37 7.58
CA SER A 283 -8.77 14.49 7.26
C SER A 283 -7.95 15.04 8.42
N ALA A 284 -8.54 15.85 9.31
CA ALA A 284 -7.87 16.33 10.52
C ALA A 284 -7.64 15.18 11.51
N LEU A 285 -8.64 14.31 11.71
CA LEU A 285 -8.51 13.15 12.58
C LEU A 285 -7.58 12.08 11.98
N ALA A 286 -7.69 11.84 10.68
CA ALA A 286 -6.79 10.95 9.94
C ALA A 286 -5.34 11.45 10.04
N GLY A 287 -5.09 12.75 9.84
CA GLY A 287 -3.79 13.37 10.02
C GLY A 287 -3.25 13.23 11.45
N LYS A 288 -4.08 13.47 12.47
CA LYS A 288 -3.72 13.30 13.89
C LYS A 288 -3.27 11.88 14.26
N THR A 289 -3.83 10.87 13.59
CA THR A 289 -3.57 9.45 13.85
C THR A 289 -2.66 8.81 12.81
N ASN A 290 -2.05 9.62 11.94
CA ASN A 290 -1.22 9.19 10.80
C ASN A 290 -1.91 8.13 9.93
N SER A 291 -3.24 8.16 9.86
CA SER A 291 -4.07 7.14 9.22
C SER A 291 -4.48 7.56 7.81
N PRO A 292 -4.77 6.62 6.90
CA PRO A 292 -5.29 6.95 5.58
C PRO A 292 -6.73 7.47 5.68
N LEU A 293 -7.08 8.40 4.79
CA LEU A 293 -8.45 8.80 4.48
C LEU A 293 -8.82 8.31 3.08
N ILE A 294 -9.49 7.17 3.03
CA ILE A 294 -9.89 6.48 1.80
C ILE A 294 -11.16 7.13 1.27
N LEU A 295 -11.14 7.53 0.00
CA LEU A 295 -12.31 8.08 -0.68
C LEU A 295 -13.07 6.98 -1.42
N THR A 296 -14.40 6.99 -1.36
CA THR A 296 -15.28 6.06 -2.10
C THR A 296 -16.43 6.79 -2.78
N ASN A 297 -17.00 6.25 -3.85
CA ASN A 297 -18.27 6.75 -4.40
C ASN A 297 -19.47 6.57 -3.45
N GLY A 298 -19.31 5.78 -2.38
CA GLY A 298 -20.32 5.54 -1.34
C GLY A 298 -21.16 4.28 -1.55
N SER A 299 -21.17 3.69 -2.74
CA SER A 299 -21.86 2.43 -3.04
C SER A 299 -20.93 1.22 -3.02
N VAL A 300 -19.67 1.40 -3.45
CA VAL A 300 -18.62 0.36 -3.50
C VAL A 300 -17.25 0.97 -3.17
N ILE A 301 -16.32 0.15 -2.68
CA ILE A 301 -14.90 0.54 -2.72
C ILE A 301 -14.38 0.28 -4.13
N GLU A 302 -13.85 1.31 -4.76
CA GLU A 302 -13.26 1.24 -6.10
C GLU A 302 -12.05 0.32 -6.12
N ASN A 303 -11.91 -0.48 -7.19
CA ASN A 303 -10.80 -1.41 -7.36
C ASN A 303 -9.43 -0.73 -7.21
N ASP A 304 -9.28 0.50 -7.70
CA ASP A 304 -8.02 1.25 -7.66
C ASP A 304 -7.55 1.51 -6.22
N ASN A 305 -8.48 1.89 -5.33
CA ASN A 305 -8.20 1.99 -3.89
C ASN A 305 -7.95 0.61 -3.30
N PHE A 306 -8.79 -0.32 -3.71
CA PHE A 306 -8.89 -1.64 -3.13
C PHE A 306 -7.63 -2.48 -3.34
N GLU A 307 -7.05 -2.53 -4.54
CA GLU A 307 -5.82 -3.29 -4.81
C GLU A 307 -4.66 -2.85 -3.90
N TYR A 308 -4.59 -1.56 -3.60
CA TYR A 308 -3.54 -1.00 -2.76
C TYR A 308 -3.80 -1.24 -1.27
N ILE A 309 -5.00 -0.94 -0.79
CA ILE A 309 -5.36 -1.09 0.63
C ILE A 309 -5.63 -2.55 1.02
N ARG A 310 -5.88 -3.47 0.08
CA ARG A 310 -6.11 -4.89 0.37
C ARG A 310 -4.85 -5.57 0.90
N GLY A 311 -3.65 -5.08 0.56
CA GLY A 311 -2.40 -5.51 1.20
C GLY A 311 -2.19 -4.94 2.60
N GLN A 312 -2.99 -3.95 2.98
CA GLN A 312 -2.95 -3.27 4.26
C GLN A 312 -4.09 -3.78 5.14
N MET A 313 -3.83 -3.92 6.44
CA MET A 313 -4.83 -4.42 7.38
C MET A 313 -5.07 -3.41 8.48
N SER A 314 -6.34 -3.10 8.73
CA SER A 314 -6.76 -2.14 9.74
C SER A 314 -7.51 -2.83 10.85
N LYS A 315 -7.10 -2.56 12.09
CA LYS A 315 -7.79 -3.01 13.31
C LYS A 315 -9.10 -2.27 13.47
N GLU A 316 -9.09 -0.99 13.09
CA GLU A 316 -10.23 -0.08 13.19
C GLU A 316 -10.51 0.60 11.85
N ILE A 317 -11.78 0.65 11.45
CA ILE A 317 -12.24 1.27 10.20
C ILE A 317 -13.41 2.19 10.56
N TYR A 318 -13.22 3.49 10.36
CA TYR A 318 -14.21 4.50 10.71
C TYR A 318 -14.84 5.09 9.45
N ILE A 319 -16.15 4.96 9.34
CA ILE A 319 -16.93 5.53 8.25
C ILE A 319 -17.37 6.94 8.62
N LEU A 320 -17.08 7.89 7.75
CA LEU A 320 -17.38 9.30 7.88
C LEU A 320 -18.53 9.66 6.94
N GLY A 321 -19.64 10.11 7.53
CA GLY A 321 -20.88 10.39 6.83
C GLY A 321 -21.97 9.34 7.10
N GLY A 322 -23.21 9.71 6.83
CA GLY A 322 -24.40 8.89 7.07
C GLY A 322 -24.58 7.70 6.10
N PRO A 323 -25.51 6.78 6.38
CA PRO A 323 -25.76 5.59 5.55
C PRO A 323 -26.28 5.90 4.14
N THR A 324 -26.82 7.10 3.91
CA THR A 324 -27.22 7.58 2.58
C THR A 324 -26.05 8.07 1.73
N VAL A 325 -24.90 8.34 2.37
CA VAL A 325 -23.66 8.82 1.73
C VAL A 325 -22.68 7.68 1.50
N ILE A 326 -22.59 6.74 2.45
CA ILE A 326 -21.81 5.51 2.35
C ILE A 326 -22.68 4.34 2.81
N ASN A 327 -23.03 3.46 1.88
CA ASN A 327 -23.89 2.31 2.11
C ASN A 327 -23.22 1.29 3.03
N ASP A 328 -24.03 0.54 3.80
CA ASP A 328 -23.50 -0.49 4.70
C ASP A 328 -22.80 -1.65 3.96
N SER A 329 -23.12 -1.87 2.67
CA SER A 329 -22.41 -2.82 1.81
C SER A 329 -20.92 -2.48 1.64
N VAL A 330 -20.58 -1.19 1.66
CA VAL A 330 -19.18 -0.73 1.67
C VAL A 330 -18.51 -1.14 2.97
N MET A 331 -19.20 -0.98 4.10
CA MET A 331 -18.69 -1.40 5.42
C MET A 331 -18.43 -2.90 5.49
N ASP A 332 -19.36 -3.71 4.97
CA ASP A 332 -19.20 -5.16 4.94
C ASP A 332 -18.02 -5.59 4.06
N THR A 333 -17.82 -4.91 2.92
CA THR A 333 -16.66 -5.11 2.06
C THR A 333 -15.37 -4.75 2.79
N LEU A 334 -15.31 -3.59 3.46
CA LEU A 334 -14.15 -3.14 4.23
C LEU A 334 -13.82 -4.09 5.39
N LYS A 335 -14.81 -4.54 6.16
CA LYS A 335 -14.63 -5.54 7.23
C LYS A 335 -14.01 -6.82 6.70
N LYS A 336 -14.51 -7.31 5.57
CA LYS A 336 -14.03 -8.55 4.97
C LYS A 336 -12.61 -8.41 4.43
N GLU A 337 -12.32 -7.28 3.79
CA GLU A 337 -11.19 -7.17 2.86
C GLU A 337 -10.04 -6.32 3.40
N MET A 338 -10.30 -5.35 4.28
CA MET A 338 -9.29 -4.56 4.99
C MET A 338 -9.19 -4.91 6.48
N GLY A 339 -10.26 -5.46 7.03
CA GLY A 339 -10.30 -5.81 8.44
C GLY A 339 -9.16 -6.74 8.84
N TYR A 340 -8.44 -6.35 9.89
CA TYR A 340 -7.41 -7.17 10.53
C TYR A 340 -8.04 -8.44 11.11
N GLY A 341 -7.93 -9.56 10.39
CA GLY A 341 -8.07 -10.87 10.99
C GLY A 341 -6.86 -11.17 11.88
N GLU A 342 -7.00 -11.99 12.92
CA GLU A 342 -5.84 -12.42 13.68
C GLU A 342 -4.93 -13.26 12.76
N ILE A 343 -3.70 -12.79 12.53
CA ILE A 343 -2.72 -13.52 11.73
C ILE A 343 -2.31 -14.75 12.51
N LYS A 344 -2.62 -15.93 11.98
CA LYS A 344 -2.11 -17.20 12.50
C LYS A 344 -0.61 -17.28 12.21
N HIS A 345 -0.23 -17.13 10.95
CA HIS A 345 1.15 -17.26 10.47
C HIS A 345 1.35 -16.48 9.16
N VAL A 346 2.54 -15.92 8.93
CA VAL A 346 2.93 -15.34 7.63
C VAL A 346 3.76 -16.38 6.88
N ILE A 347 3.32 -16.74 5.69
CA ILE A 347 3.92 -17.78 4.86
C ILE A 347 5.20 -17.24 4.24
N ASP A 348 6.31 -17.97 4.44
CA ASP A 348 7.58 -17.70 3.77
C ASP A 348 7.42 -17.71 2.25
N LYS A 349 8.22 -16.88 1.57
CA LYS A 349 8.12 -16.67 0.12
C LYS A 349 9.32 -17.30 -0.58
N ASP A 350 9.07 -18.11 -1.59
CA ASP A 350 10.13 -18.69 -2.43
C ASP A 350 10.05 -18.12 -3.85
N ILE A 351 11.20 -17.70 -4.40
CA ILE A 351 11.31 -17.23 -5.78
C ILE A 351 12.54 -17.83 -6.48
N GLU A 352 12.44 -17.98 -7.80
CA GLU A 352 13.56 -18.38 -8.65
C GLU A 352 14.01 -17.20 -9.52
N VAL A 353 15.32 -16.93 -9.56
CA VAL A 353 15.90 -15.80 -10.31
C VAL A 353 17.08 -16.27 -11.15
N LYS A 354 17.21 -15.72 -12.36
CA LYS A 354 18.32 -16.06 -13.26
C LYS A 354 19.65 -15.48 -12.75
N HIS A 355 20.73 -16.25 -12.82
CA HIS A 355 22.07 -15.81 -12.43
C HIS A 355 22.49 -14.51 -13.15
N LYS A 356 23.06 -13.56 -12.40
CA LYS A 356 23.47 -12.22 -12.86
C LYS A 356 22.34 -11.33 -13.41
N SER A 357 21.07 -11.71 -13.21
CA SER A 357 19.92 -10.87 -13.59
C SER A 357 19.54 -9.88 -12.49
N GLN A 358 18.84 -8.80 -12.86
CA GLN A 358 18.26 -7.88 -11.90
C GLN A 358 16.95 -8.46 -11.35
N ALA A 359 16.91 -8.76 -10.06
CA ALA A 359 15.72 -9.24 -9.37
C ALA A 359 15.17 -8.18 -8.41
N LYS A 360 13.85 -8.07 -8.32
CA LYS A 360 13.15 -7.19 -7.36
C LYS A 360 12.67 -8.01 -6.17
N LEU A 361 12.73 -7.40 -4.99
CA LEU A 361 12.10 -7.95 -3.80
C LEU A 361 10.57 -7.99 -4.00
N PRO A 362 9.89 -9.09 -3.61
CA PRO A 362 8.43 -9.12 -3.60
C PRO A 362 7.87 -8.02 -2.70
N THR A 363 6.82 -7.32 -3.11
CA THR A 363 6.20 -6.27 -2.27
C THR A 363 5.22 -6.85 -1.25
N THR A 364 4.76 -8.09 -1.45
CA THR A 364 3.79 -8.77 -0.59
C THR A 364 4.18 -10.21 -0.31
N VAL A 365 3.64 -10.74 0.79
CA VAL A 365 3.71 -12.13 1.23
C VAL A 365 2.32 -12.60 1.65
N THR A 366 2.10 -13.90 1.67
CA THR A 366 0.80 -14.48 2.03
C THR A 366 0.69 -14.62 3.55
N ALA A 367 -0.36 -14.09 4.16
CA ALA A 367 -0.72 -14.32 5.55
C ALA A 367 -1.89 -15.30 5.63
N LEU A 368 -1.75 -16.31 6.50
CA LEU A 368 -2.84 -17.19 6.89
C LEU A 368 -3.51 -16.60 8.14
N LEU A 369 -4.81 -16.29 8.02
CA LEU A 369 -5.63 -15.79 9.12
C LEU A 369 -6.15 -16.96 9.97
N THR A 370 -6.53 -16.67 11.22
CA THR A 370 -7.08 -17.69 12.15
C THR A 370 -8.41 -18.29 11.67
N ASP A 371 -9.15 -17.58 10.82
CA ASP A 371 -10.37 -18.08 10.17
C ASP A 371 -10.12 -18.95 8.93
N GLY A 372 -8.84 -19.21 8.60
CA GLY A 372 -8.42 -20.06 7.49
C GLY A 372 -8.32 -19.35 6.14
N ARG A 373 -8.65 -18.05 6.05
CA ARG A 373 -8.44 -17.27 4.82
C ARG A 373 -6.95 -16.96 4.63
N GLU A 374 -6.52 -16.95 3.38
CA GLU A 374 -5.22 -16.41 2.99
C GLU A 374 -5.37 -15.00 2.44
N LYS A 375 -4.40 -14.14 2.72
CA LYS A 375 -4.40 -12.74 2.29
C LYS A 375 -2.98 -12.28 1.98
N GLU A 376 -2.79 -11.64 0.83
CA GLU A 376 -1.53 -10.95 0.54
C GLU A 376 -1.41 -9.71 1.44
N ILE A 377 -0.28 -9.58 2.13
CA ILE A 377 0.04 -8.44 3.00
C ILE A 377 1.40 -7.88 2.63
N PHE A 378 1.61 -6.59 2.84
CA PHE A 378 2.90 -5.96 2.55
C PHE A 378 4.02 -6.54 3.43
N ALA A 379 5.18 -6.75 2.80
CA ALA A 379 6.41 -7.15 3.46
C ALA A 379 7.47 -6.07 3.30
N GLU A 380 8.07 -5.68 4.42
CA GLU A 380 9.27 -4.86 4.46
C GLU A 380 10.47 -5.77 4.66
N TRP A 381 11.46 -5.69 3.76
CA TRP A 381 12.64 -6.56 3.81
C TRP A 381 13.82 -5.83 4.44
N ASP A 382 14.64 -6.56 5.19
CA ASP A 382 15.85 -6.02 5.84
C ASP A 382 16.94 -5.65 4.83
N VAL A 383 16.81 -6.14 3.60
CA VAL A 383 17.69 -5.86 2.47
C VAL A 383 17.01 -4.97 1.44
N ARG A 384 17.82 -4.22 0.67
CA ARG A 384 17.33 -3.36 -0.42
C ARG A 384 17.36 -4.05 -1.79
N SER A 385 18.09 -5.15 -1.93
CA SER A 385 18.25 -5.85 -3.20
C SER A 385 18.55 -7.34 -3.01
N ILE A 386 18.24 -8.11 -4.04
CA ILE A 386 18.58 -9.52 -4.14
C ILE A 386 19.95 -9.64 -4.80
N ASP A 387 20.82 -10.47 -4.21
CA ASP A 387 22.17 -10.75 -4.69
C ASP A 387 22.10 -11.97 -5.61
N THR A 388 22.24 -11.73 -6.91
CA THR A 388 22.20 -12.75 -7.97
C THR A 388 23.59 -13.08 -8.49
N SER A 389 24.67 -12.69 -7.78
CA SER A 389 26.06 -12.87 -8.22
C SER A 389 26.59 -14.31 -8.07
N LYS A 390 25.94 -15.11 -7.22
CA LYS A 390 26.29 -16.51 -6.97
C LYS A 390 25.07 -17.40 -7.16
N ILE A 391 25.27 -18.51 -7.84
CA ILE A 391 24.28 -19.57 -8.01
C ILE A 391 24.11 -20.32 -6.69
N GLY A 392 22.87 -20.70 -6.38
CA GLY A 392 22.52 -21.37 -5.14
C GLY A 392 21.27 -20.77 -4.50
N THR A 393 21.02 -21.16 -3.26
CA THR A 393 19.88 -20.66 -2.49
C THR A 393 20.35 -19.70 -1.41
N LYS A 394 19.68 -18.55 -1.30
CA LYS A 394 19.94 -17.53 -0.28
C LYS A 394 18.63 -17.10 0.36
N SER A 395 18.64 -16.91 1.67
CA SER A 395 17.47 -16.45 2.42
C SER A 395 17.65 -15.01 2.88
N TYR A 396 16.55 -14.27 2.89
CA TYR A 396 16.45 -12.90 3.37
C TYR A 396 15.31 -12.81 4.38
N THR A 397 15.49 -12.01 5.43
CA THR A 397 14.47 -11.76 6.44
C THR A 397 13.74 -10.46 6.15
N GLY A 398 12.51 -10.38 6.64
CA GLY A 398 11.69 -9.20 6.63
C GLY A 398 10.58 -9.28 7.66
N VAL A 399 9.77 -8.24 7.71
CA VAL A 399 8.61 -8.14 8.58
C VAL A 399 7.37 -7.87 7.76
N ALA A 400 6.30 -8.59 8.04
CA ALA A 400 4.98 -8.35 7.50
C ALA A 400 3.98 -8.28 8.65
N MET A 401 3.34 -7.12 8.84
CA MET A 401 2.36 -6.86 9.90
C MET A 401 2.86 -7.24 11.32
N GLY A 402 4.12 -6.94 11.60
CA GLY A 402 4.78 -7.22 12.88
C GLY A 402 5.22 -8.67 13.10
N LYS A 403 5.07 -9.55 12.09
CA LYS A 403 5.60 -10.92 12.11
C LYS A 403 6.79 -11.06 11.17
N GLU A 404 7.78 -11.83 11.59
CA GLU A 404 8.93 -12.17 10.76
C GLU A 404 8.51 -13.05 9.58
N VAL A 405 9.14 -12.84 8.43
CA VAL A 405 8.95 -13.63 7.20
C VAL A 405 10.28 -13.85 6.49
N THR A 406 10.46 -15.03 5.90
CA THR A 406 11.65 -15.38 5.12
C THR A 406 11.34 -15.35 3.62
N LEU A 407 12.22 -14.72 2.84
CA LEU A 407 12.29 -14.85 1.40
C LEU A 407 13.44 -15.79 1.02
N THR A 408 13.13 -16.94 0.45
CA THR A 408 14.11 -17.85 -0.14
C THR A 408 14.27 -17.55 -1.63
N VAL A 409 15.46 -17.19 -2.05
CA VAL A 409 15.81 -16.93 -3.45
C VAL A 409 16.71 -18.03 -3.96
N LYS A 410 16.23 -18.75 -4.98
CA LYS A 410 17.03 -19.72 -5.74
C LYS A 410 17.57 -19.06 -7.00
N VAL A 411 18.87 -18.78 -7.00
CA VAL A 411 19.59 -18.25 -8.17
C VAL A 411 19.95 -19.42 -9.08
N VAL A 412 19.35 -19.49 -10.26
CA VAL A 412 19.54 -20.59 -11.22
C VAL A 412 20.51 -20.24 -12.35
N PRO A 413 21.28 -21.23 -12.84
CA PRO A 413 22.18 -21.03 -13.96
C PRO A 413 21.43 -20.63 -15.25
N VAL A 414 22.07 -19.82 -16.08
CA VAL A 414 21.60 -19.48 -17.44
C VAL A 414 22.57 -20.00 -18.50
N ILE A 415 22.13 -20.09 -19.76
CA ILE A 415 23.02 -20.43 -20.87
C ILE A 415 24.08 -19.32 -21.03
N GLU A 416 25.34 -19.66 -20.80
CA GLU A 416 26.49 -18.76 -20.99
C GLU A 416 27.12 -18.96 -22.36
N LYS A 417 27.26 -20.23 -22.79
CA LYS A 417 27.79 -20.58 -24.11
C LYS A 417 26.90 -21.62 -24.76
N LEU A 418 26.60 -21.38 -26.04
CA LEU A 418 25.87 -22.28 -26.91
C LEU A 418 26.63 -22.34 -28.23
N ASP A 419 27.19 -23.51 -28.53
CA ASP A 419 28.01 -23.69 -29.72
C ASP A 419 27.13 -24.01 -30.93
N ASP A 420 27.44 -23.39 -32.07
CA ASP A 420 26.82 -23.72 -33.35
C ASP A 420 27.22 -25.14 -33.78
N MET A 421 26.30 -25.81 -34.45
CA MET A 421 26.49 -27.18 -34.92
C MET A 421 26.90 -27.19 -36.39
N SER A 422 27.65 -28.22 -36.79
CA SER A 422 27.97 -28.45 -38.20
C SER A 422 27.93 -29.94 -38.54
N ALA A 423 27.55 -30.24 -39.78
CA ALA A 423 27.54 -31.58 -40.34
C ALA A 423 28.08 -31.55 -41.77
N VAL A 424 28.76 -32.60 -42.18
CA VAL A 424 29.20 -32.81 -43.57
C VAL A 424 28.58 -34.12 -44.05
N ILE A 425 27.86 -34.07 -45.17
CA ILE A 425 27.22 -35.24 -45.79
C ILE A 425 27.63 -35.35 -47.25
N GLU A 426 27.52 -36.54 -47.83
CA GLU A 426 27.73 -36.74 -49.26
C GLU A 426 26.47 -36.41 -50.04
N LYS A 427 26.66 -36.09 -51.32
CA LYS A 427 25.56 -35.82 -52.24
C LYS A 427 24.62 -37.04 -52.32
N GLY A 428 23.34 -36.82 -52.03
CA GLY A 428 22.30 -37.85 -52.03
C GLY A 428 22.07 -38.54 -50.69
N ASP A 429 22.86 -38.23 -49.65
CA ASP A 429 22.66 -38.79 -48.31
C ASP A 429 21.37 -38.27 -47.65
N ASN A 430 20.77 -39.10 -46.80
CA ASN A 430 19.70 -38.68 -45.90
C ASN A 430 20.28 -37.96 -44.68
N PHE A 431 19.70 -36.81 -44.33
CA PHE A 431 20.11 -36.02 -43.16
C PHE A 431 18.98 -35.93 -42.13
N THR A 432 19.30 -36.23 -40.87
CA THR A 432 18.37 -36.05 -39.74
C THR A 432 18.84 -34.87 -38.89
N PHE A 433 17.94 -33.93 -38.66
CA PHE A 433 18.23 -32.75 -37.84
C PHE A 433 18.37 -33.15 -36.37
N PRO A 434 19.40 -32.65 -35.64
CA PRO A 434 19.51 -32.84 -34.21
C PRO A 434 18.29 -32.30 -33.48
N THR A 435 17.75 -33.06 -32.52
CA THR A 435 16.60 -32.63 -31.71
C THR A 435 17.02 -31.93 -30.41
N THR A 436 18.29 -32.07 -30.02
CA THR A 436 18.85 -31.45 -28.81
C THR A 436 20.23 -30.84 -29.05
N VAL A 437 20.60 -29.87 -28.22
CA VAL A 437 21.94 -29.27 -28.17
C VAL A 437 22.43 -29.16 -26.73
N LYS A 438 23.73 -29.38 -26.53
CA LYS A 438 24.41 -29.14 -25.26
C LYS A 438 24.81 -27.68 -25.14
N ALA A 439 24.44 -27.06 -24.03
CA ALA A 439 24.86 -25.71 -23.69
C ALA A 439 25.73 -25.73 -22.42
N THR A 440 26.72 -24.83 -22.36
CA THR A 440 27.45 -24.54 -21.13
C THR A 440 26.66 -23.50 -20.34
N MET A 441 26.29 -23.88 -19.14
CA MET A 441 25.56 -23.05 -18.20
C MET A 441 26.52 -22.15 -17.42
N SER A 442 26.00 -21.09 -16.82
CA SER A 442 26.80 -20.07 -16.11
C SER A 442 27.42 -20.53 -14.78
N ASP A 443 27.17 -21.77 -14.36
CA ASP A 443 27.90 -22.48 -13.29
C ASP A 443 28.99 -23.41 -13.85
N ASN A 444 29.30 -23.32 -15.14
CA ASN A 444 30.18 -24.21 -15.90
C ASN A 444 29.67 -25.66 -16.05
N THR A 445 28.42 -25.96 -15.65
CA THR A 445 27.82 -27.25 -15.96
C THR A 445 27.36 -27.33 -17.42
N THR A 446 27.09 -28.53 -17.91
CA THR A 446 26.51 -28.74 -19.25
C THR A 446 25.08 -29.24 -19.11
N LYS A 447 24.15 -28.67 -19.88
CA LYS A 447 22.75 -29.10 -19.93
C LYS A 447 22.30 -29.27 -21.38
N GLU A 448 21.50 -30.30 -21.64
CA GLU A 448 20.86 -30.51 -22.94
C GLU A 448 19.52 -29.79 -23.01
N PHE A 449 19.26 -29.19 -24.17
CA PHE A 449 18.01 -28.50 -24.46
C PHE A 449 17.44 -28.99 -25.77
N ASN A 450 16.11 -29.01 -25.87
CA ASN A 450 15.40 -29.31 -27.11
C ASN A 450 15.53 -28.15 -28.10
N ILE A 451 15.62 -28.49 -29.37
CA ILE A 451 15.71 -27.53 -30.49
C ILE A 451 14.46 -27.66 -31.34
N VAL A 452 13.89 -26.50 -31.69
CA VAL A 452 12.87 -26.39 -32.74
C VAL A 452 13.48 -25.67 -33.93
N TRP A 453 13.58 -26.34 -35.07
CA TRP A 453 14.17 -25.78 -36.29
C TRP A 453 13.16 -24.94 -37.07
N ASN A 454 13.61 -23.81 -37.61
CA ASN A 454 12.80 -22.97 -38.50
C ASN A 454 12.45 -23.64 -39.83
N SER A 455 13.25 -24.62 -40.26
CA SER A 455 13.02 -25.48 -41.41
C SER A 455 13.81 -26.77 -41.25
N THR A 456 13.23 -27.89 -41.69
CA THR A 456 13.88 -29.20 -41.73
C THR A 456 14.05 -29.72 -43.17
N ALA A 457 13.86 -28.86 -44.17
CA ALA A 457 14.01 -29.22 -45.57
C ALA A 457 15.47 -29.02 -46.02
N LEU A 458 16.15 -30.11 -46.37
CA LEU A 458 17.49 -30.10 -46.97
C LEU A 458 17.47 -30.91 -48.28
N ASP A 459 17.84 -30.29 -49.40
CA ASP A 459 18.01 -30.97 -50.69
C ASP A 459 19.47 -31.43 -50.83
N SER A 460 19.77 -32.65 -50.35
CA SER A 460 21.12 -33.22 -50.37
C SER A 460 21.62 -33.61 -51.77
N ASN A 461 20.81 -33.48 -52.83
CA ASN A 461 21.28 -33.70 -54.20
C ASN A 461 22.06 -32.50 -54.76
N LYS A 462 22.02 -31.36 -54.07
CA LYS A 462 22.73 -30.13 -54.44
C LYS A 462 23.92 -29.93 -53.51
N VAL A 463 25.11 -29.89 -54.11
CA VAL A 463 26.36 -29.58 -53.40
C VAL A 463 26.32 -28.12 -52.95
N GLY A 464 26.71 -27.87 -51.70
CA GLY A 464 26.67 -26.53 -51.14
C GLY A 464 26.66 -26.51 -49.62
N THR A 465 26.57 -25.30 -49.07
CA THR A 465 26.50 -25.07 -47.62
C THR A 465 25.13 -24.48 -47.28
N TYR A 466 24.41 -25.17 -46.41
CA TYR A 466 23.06 -24.82 -45.96
C TYR A 466 23.11 -24.38 -44.50
N LYS A 467 22.37 -23.32 -44.16
CA LYS A 467 22.30 -22.79 -42.79
C LYS A 467 20.87 -22.85 -42.27
N PHE A 468 20.72 -23.34 -41.05
CA PHE A 468 19.45 -23.47 -40.36
C PHE A 468 19.55 -22.78 -39.00
N ILE A 469 18.42 -22.25 -38.51
CA ILE A 469 18.35 -21.57 -37.23
C ILE A 469 17.36 -22.33 -36.35
N GLY A 470 17.85 -22.82 -35.22
CA GLY A 470 17.05 -23.50 -34.20
C GLY A 470 16.77 -22.56 -33.03
N THR A 471 15.54 -22.58 -32.52
CA THR A 471 15.18 -21.95 -31.24
C THR A 471 15.27 -22.97 -30.12
N ILE A 472 15.84 -22.55 -28.98
CA ILE A 472 15.97 -23.40 -27.79
C ILE A 472 14.68 -23.34 -26.99
N ASP A 473 14.10 -24.49 -26.66
CA ASP A 473 12.85 -24.55 -25.90
C ASP A 473 13.02 -23.92 -24.50
N GLY A 474 12.09 -23.04 -24.13
CA GLY A 474 12.10 -22.32 -22.85
C GLY A 474 13.19 -21.24 -22.68
N GLU A 475 14.01 -20.95 -23.70
CA GLU A 475 15.08 -19.96 -23.63
C GLU A 475 15.05 -18.98 -24.82
N ASP A 476 15.37 -17.71 -24.55
CA ASP A 476 15.52 -16.69 -25.61
C ASP A 476 16.92 -16.76 -26.24
N LYS A 477 17.26 -17.95 -26.76
CA LYS A 477 18.53 -18.25 -27.42
C LYS A 477 18.28 -19.04 -28.70
N LYS A 478 19.17 -18.85 -29.68
CA LYS A 478 19.15 -19.54 -30.97
C LYS A 478 20.49 -20.23 -31.20
N VAL A 479 20.44 -21.34 -31.94
CA VAL A 479 21.63 -22.10 -32.39
C VAL A 479 21.61 -22.21 -33.90
N ASN A 480 22.76 -22.04 -34.55
CA ASN A 480 22.88 -22.28 -35.98
C ASN A 480 23.33 -23.72 -36.25
N LEU A 481 22.80 -24.30 -37.32
CA LEU A 481 23.31 -25.54 -37.90
C LEU A 481 23.79 -25.27 -39.33
N THR A 482 25.05 -25.59 -39.59
CA THR A 482 25.63 -25.53 -40.94
C THR A 482 25.81 -26.94 -41.49
N VAL A 483 25.11 -27.28 -42.58
CA VAL A 483 25.25 -28.57 -43.27
C VAL A 483 25.98 -28.36 -44.59
N THR A 484 27.12 -29.00 -44.79
CA THR A 484 27.87 -28.97 -46.04
C THR A 484 27.70 -30.28 -46.80
N VAL A 485 27.08 -30.20 -47.98
CA VAL A 485 26.93 -31.32 -48.91
C VAL A 485 28.12 -31.31 -49.86
N LYS A 486 28.89 -32.40 -49.91
CA LYS A 486 30.06 -32.55 -50.80
C LYS A 486 29.83 -33.60 -51.87
N ASP A 487 30.40 -33.37 -53.06
CA ASP A 487 30.55 -34.40 -54.07
C ASP A 487 31.90 -35.10 -53.85
N ILE A 488 31.90 -36.39 -53.57
CA ILE A 488 33.13 -37.17 -53.46
C ILE A 488 33.27 -37.98 -54.74
N PHE A 489 34.13 -37.52 -55.65
CA PHE A 489 34.57 -38.34 -56.77
C PHE A 489 35.34 -39.54 -56.21
N ARG A 490 34.75 -40.73 -56.28
CA ARG A 490 35.52 -41.98 -56.16
C ARG A 490 36.47 -42.05 -57.35
N VAL A 491 37.76 -41.83 -57.12
CA VAL A 491 38.78 -42.25 -58.09
C VAL A 491 38.74 -43.77 -58.11
N LEU A 492 38.07 -44.33 -59.11
CA LEU A 492 38.23 -45.74 -59.44
C LEU A 492 39.63 -45.89 -60.03
N ASP A 493 40.51 -46.60 -59.33
CA ASP A 493 41.81 -47.05 -59.85
C ASP A 493 41.59 -47.75 -61.20
N ILE A 494 42.03 -47.12 -62.28
CA ILE A 494 42.18 -47.79 -63.58
C ILE A 494 43.63 -48.28 -63.65
N LYS A 495 43.80 -49.59 -63.52
CA LYS A 495 45.02 -50.33 -63.84
C LYS A 495 45.29 -50.36 -65.34
#